data_AF-R0NKS1-F1
#
_entry.id   AF-R0NKS1-F1
#
_cell.length_a   1.000
_cell.length_b   1.000
_cell.length_c   1.000
_cell.angle_alpha   90.00
_cell.angle_beta   90.00
_cell.angle_gamma   90.00
#
_symmetry.space_group_name_H-M   'P 1'
#
loop_
_entity.id
_entity.type
_entity.pdbx_description
1 polymer ?
#
loop_
_entity_poly.entity_id
_entity_poly.type
_entity_poly.pdbx_seq_one_letter_code
_entity_poly.pdbx_strand_id
1 'polypeptide(L)'
;IRTYILDYHFEKADIFVNQTTNQAIAMVSYNVTYVSDLKNANQSKTNQTETRTVKLSYSKLPGKLLVNQVQVWKSGLDDLDKVTPKTLEESSSIPSLPNTTTK
;
A
#
# COMPACT_ATOMS: atom_id res chain seq x y z
N ILE A 1 5.52 -18.84 18.16
CA ILE A 1 4.63 -17.82 18.76
C ILE A 1 3.91 -17.14 17.61
N ARG A 2 2.58 -17.09 17.59
CA ARG A 2 1.81 -16.37 16.56
C ARG A 2 1.62 -14.94 17.05
N THR A 3 2.08 -13.95 16.29
CA THR A 3 1.83 -12.53 16.55
C THR A 3 0.66 -12.07 15.68
N TYR A 4 -0.32 -11.41 16.29
CA TYR A 4 -1.47 -10.84 15.61
C TYR A 4 -1.26 -9.34 15.45
N ILE A 5 -1.71 -8.78 14.32
CA ILE A 5 -1.74 -7.34 14.11
C ILE A 5 -3.11 -6.84 14.55
N LEU A 6 -3.11 -5.89 15.49
CA LEU A 6 -4.32 -5.35 16.10
C LEU A 6 -4.74 -4.04 15.45
N ASP A 7 -3.78 -3.17 15.13
CA ASP A 7 -4.06 -1.82 14.64
C ASP A 7 -2.95 -1.32 13.71
N TYR A 8 -3.34 -0.40 12.81
CA TYR A 8 -2.45 0.33 11.90
C TYR A 8 -2.77 1.82 11.96
N HIS A 9 -1.77 2.64 12.24
CA HIS A 9 -1.91 4.09 12.27
C HIS A 9 -0.95 4.74 11.27
N PHE A 10 -1.49 5.46 10.29
CA PHE A 10 -0.68 6.23 9.35
C PHE A 10 0.17 7.27 10.09
N GLU A 11 1.45 7.36 9.75
CA GLU A 11 2.34 8.37 10.31
C GLU A 11 2.68 9.43 9.27
N LYS A 12 3.29 9.01 8.16
CA LYS A 12 3.72 9.91 7.08
C LYS A 12 3.85 9.17 5.75
N ALA A 13 3.88 9.95 4.68
CA ALA A 13 4.26 9.46 3.37
C ALA A 13 5.11 10.48 2.63
N ASP A 14 6.21 10.00 2.05
CA ASP A 14 7.02 10.74 1.09
C ASP A 14 6.61 10.28 -0.32
N ILE A 15 6.12 11.20 -1.16
CA ILE A 15 5.49 10.89 -2.45
C ILE A 15 6.25 11.57 -3.59
N PHE A 16 6.69 10.78 -4.56
CA PHE A 16 7.41 11.21 -5.75
C PHE A 16 6.57 10.94 -6.98
N VAL A 17 6.17 11.99 -7.71
CA VAL A 17 5.21 11.89 -8.82
C VAL A 17 5.90 12.11 -10.16
N ASN A 18 5.73 11.15 -11.08
CA ASN A 18 6.07 11.30 -12.48
C ASN A 18 4.79 11.59 -13.29
N GLN A 19 4.66 12.85 -13.71
CA GLN A 19 3.50 13.32 -14.48
C GLN A 19 3.54 12.92 -15.96
N THR A 20 4.72 12.57 -16.49
CA THR A 20 4.91 12.14 -17.87
C THR A 20 4.38 10.72 -18.07
N THR A 21 4.70 9.81 -17.14
CA THR A 21 4.26 8.41 -17.19
C THR A 21 2.98 8.14 -16.40
N ASN A 22 2.44 9.15 -15.71
CA ASN A 22 1.32 9.03 -14.79
C ASN A 22 1.55 7.96 -13.70
N GLN A 23 2.75 7.96 -13.13
CA GLN A 23 3.15 7.05 -12.06
C GLN A 23 3.61 7.83 -10.84
N ALA A 24 3.53 7.21 -9.66
CA ALA A 24 4.11 7.74 -8.44
C ALA A 24 4.79 6.63 -7.63
N ILE A 25 5.81 6.98 -6.87
CA ILE A 25 6.41 6.13 -5.84
C ILE A 25 6.11 6.80 -4.51
N ALA A 26 5.57 6.03 -3.56
CA ALA A 26 5.33 6.51 -2.22
C ALA A 26 6.04 5.62 -1.20
N MET A 27 6.77 6.23 -0.28
CA MET A 27 7.29 5.57 0.92
C MET A 27 6.35 5.89 2.06
N VAL A 28 5.60 4.90 2.54
CA VAL A 28 4.56 5.06 3.54
C VAL A 28 5.05 4.48 4.85
N SER A 29 5.15 5.31 5.88
CA SER A 29 5.44 4.89 7.25
C SER A 29 4.15 4.83 8.06
N TYR A 30 3.97 3.74 8.79
CA TYR A 30 2.81 3.51 9.65
C TYR A 30 3.23 2.77 10.92
N ASN A 31 2.54 3.07 12.01
CA ASN A 31 2.70 2.36 13.26
C ASN A 31 1.81 1.13 13.28
N VAL A 32 2.38 -0.01 13.64
CA VAL A 32 1.69 -1.29 13.80
C VAL A 32 1.67 -1.67 15.27
N THR A 33 0.49 -1.99 15.78
CA THR A 33 0.36 -2.60 17.10
C THR A 33 0.27 -4.11 16.97
N TYR A 34 1.28 -4.80 17.49
CA TYR A 34 1.34 -6.26 17.57
C TYR A 34 0.87 -6.76 18.93
N VAL A 35 0.17 -7.90 18.94
CA VAL A 35 -0.25 -8.60 20.15
C VAL A 35 0.14 -10.08 20.09
N SER A 36 0.77 -10.57 21.15
CA SER A 36 1.23 -11.95 21.27
C SER A 36 0.14 -12.91 21.77
N ASP A 37 -0.84 -12.38 22.51
CA ASP A 37 -1.99 -13.13 23.03
C ASP A 37 -3.26 -12.28 22.94
N LEU A 38 -4.20 -12.67 22.07
CA LEU A 38 -5.49 -12.01 21.90
C LEU A 38 -6.34 -12.02 23.19
N LYS A 39 -6.16 -13.01 24.07
CA LYS A 39 -6.89 -13.09 25.35
C LYS A 39 -6.34 -12.12 26.39
N ASN A 40 -5.06 -11.75 26.29
CA ASN A 40 -4.37 -10.81 27.16
C ASN A 40 -3.83 -9.62 26.37
N ALA A 41 -4.67 -9.08 25.48
CA ALA A 41 -4.27 -8.07 24.52
C ALA A 41 -3.66 -6.82 25.16
N ASN A 42 -3.97 -6.51 26.42
CA ASN A 42 -3.46 -5.34 27.13
C ASN A 42 -2.04 -5.51 27.71
N GLN A 43 -1.54 -6.75 27.86
CA GLN A 43 -0.24 -7.01 28.51
C GLN A 43 0.90 -7.28 27.52
N SER A 44 0.58 -7.52 26.24
CA SER A 44 1.56 -7.91 25.22
C SER A 44 1.45 -7.07 23.95
N LYS A 45 1.23 -5.75 24.09
CA LYS A 45 1.23 -4.81 22.96
C LYS A 45 2.64 -4.32 22.68
N THR A 46 3.07 -4.43 21.44
CA THR A 46 4.29 -3.77 20.95
C THR A 46 3.92 -2.87 19.78
N ASN A 47 4.36 -1.62 19.82
CA ASN A 47 4.22 -0.70 18.70
C ASN A 47 5.52 -0.65 17.92
N GLN A 48 5.43 -0.76 16.60
CA GLN A 48 6.57 -0.69 15.70
C GLN A 48 6.22 0.18 14.51
N THR A 49 7.14 1.05 14.12
CA THR A 49 7.03 1.79 12.86
C THR A 49 7.53 0.91 11.73
N GLU A 50 6.66 0.65 10.76
CA GLU A 50 7.02 -0.01 9.52
C GLU A 50 6.99 1.00 8.37
N THR A 51 7.90 0.84 7.42
CA THR A 51 7.89 1.63 6.18
C THR A 51 7.78 0.69 4.99
N ARG A 52 6.85 0.98 4.09
CA ARG A 52 6.69 0.25 2.82
C ARG A 52 6.83 1.19 1.63
N THR A 53 7.48 0.70 0.59
CA THR A 53 7.51 1.37 -0.70
C THR A 53 6.39 0.83 -1.58
N VAL A 54 5.61 1.74 -2.18
CA VAL A 54 4.57 1.38 -3.14
C VAL A 54 4.76 2.16 -4.44
N LYS A 55 4.54 1.49 -5.56
CA LYS A 55 4.42 2.10 -6.88
C LYS A 55 2.96 2.19 -7.27
N LEU A 56 2.54 3.38 -7.65
CA LEU A 56 1.17 3.70 -8.05
C LEU A 56 1.17 4.06 -9.53
N SER A 57 0.22 3.51 -10.29
CA SER A 57 -0.17 4.06 -11.59
C SER A 57 -1.49 4.80 -11.41
N TYR A 58 -1.66 5.92 -12.10
CA TYR A 58 -2.89 6.71 -12.02
C TYR A 58 -3.37 7.19 -13.39
N SER A 59 -4.68 7.38 -13.49
CA SER A 59 -5.35 8.03 -14.62
C SER A 59 -5.62 9.49 -14.28
N LYS A 60 -5.48 10.37 -15.26
CA LYS A 60 -5.85 11.79 -15.14
C LYS A 60 -7.33 11.94 -15.49
N LEU A 61 -8.10 12.47 -14.56
CA LEU A 61 -9.48 12.92 -14.75
C LEU A 61 -9.52 14.45 -14.61
N PRO A 62 -10.54 15.14 -15.13
CA PRO A 62 -10.70 16.57 -14.92
C PRO A 62 -10.65 16.93 -13.42
N GLY A 63 -9.61 17.65 -13.01
CA GLY A 63 -9.39 18.08 -11.62
C GLY A 63 -9.02 16.98 -10.61
N LYS A 64 -8.79 15.73 -11.04
CA LYS A 64 -8.54 14.60 -10.13
C LYS A 64 -7.55 13.59 -10.71
N LEU A 65 -6.84 12.89 -9.83
CA LEU A 65 -6.05 11.72 -10.18
C LEU A 65 -6.70 10.48 -9.59
N LEU A 66 -6.91 9.45 -10.40
CA LEU A 66 -7.48 8.18 -9.96
C LEU A 66 -6.39 7.11 -10.00
N VAL A 67 -6.01 6.60 -8.83
CA VAL A 67 -5.11 5.44 -8.75
C VAL A 67 -5.81 4.25 -9.39
N ASN A 68 -5.14 3.62 -10.36
CA ASN A 68 -5.67 2.49 -11.12
C ASN A 68 -4.88 1.19 -10.86
N GLN A 69 -3.63 1.29 -10.41
CA GLN A 69 -2.80 0.13 -10.05
C GLN A 69 -1.90 0.46 -8.86
N VAL A 70 -1.68 -0.53 -8.00
CA VAL A 70 -0.79 -0.46 -6.84
C VAL A 70 0.12 -1.68 -6.83
N GLN A 71 1.43 -1.46 -6.71
CA GLN A 71 2.43 -2.51 -6.51
C GLN A 71 3.18 -2.23 -5.22
N VAL A 72 3.19 -3.20 -4.30
CA VAL A 72 3.91 -3.10 -3.02
C VAL A 72 5.27 -3.75 -3.16
N TRP A 73 6.34 -3.02 -2.87
CA TRP A 73 7.70 -3.56 -2.87
C TRP A 73 8.06 -4.03 -1.46
N LYS A 74 8.48 -5.30 -1.35
CA LYS A 74 8.74 -5.96 -0.07
C LYS A 74 10.11 -5.59 0.52
N SER A 75 11.08 -5.21 -0.32
CA SER A 75 12.46 -4.91 0.10
C SER A 75 12.89 -3.55 -0.46
N GLY A 76 12.38 -2.47 0.11
CA GLY A 76 12.85 -1.10 -0.18
C GLY A 76 12.89 -0.71 -1.66
N LEU A 77 13.77 0.22 -2.02
CA LEU A 77 14.06 0.57 -3.42
C LEU A 77 15.02 -0.45 -4.08
N ASP A 78 15.73 -1.25 -3.28
CA ASP A 78 16.77 -2.17 -3.74
C ASP A 78 16.22 -3.31 -4.64
N ASP A 79 14.92 -3.62 -4.54
CA ASP A 79 14.24 -4.59 -5.39
C ASP A 79 13.79 -4.03 -6.76
N LEU A 80 13.97 -2.73 -7.03
CA LEU A 80 13.51 -2.12 -8.29
C LEU A 80 14.23 -2.67 -9.53
N ASP A 81 15.49 -3.07 -9.38
CA ASP A 81 16.29 -3.66 -10.46
C ASP A 81 15.93 -5.14 -10.73
N LYS A 82 15.15 -5.79 -9.84
CA LYS A 82 14.78 -7.21 -9.92
C LYS A 82 13.38 -7.50 -10.44
N VAL A 83 12.57 -6.47 -10.75
CA VAL A 83 11.19 -6.67 -11.20
C VAL A 83 11.17 -7.19 -12.65
N THR A 84 11.36 -8.50 -12.82
CA THR A 84 10.96 -9.23 -14.03
C THR A 84 9.48 -9.64 -13.89
N PRO A 85 8.67 -9.64 -14.96
CA PRO A 85 7.19 -9.66 -14.88
C PRO A 85 6.52 -10.92 -14.29
N LYS A 86 7.27 -11.90 -13.74
CA LYS A 86 6.76 -13.26 -13.50
C LYS A 86 6.51 -13.68 -12.04
N THR A 87 6.58 -12.78 -11.08
CA THR A 87 6.29 -13.13 -9.68
C THR A 87 5.42 -12.09 -8.99
N LEU A 88 4.29 -11.74 -9.60
CA LEU A 88 3.26 -10.92 -8.98
C LEU A 88 2.09 -11.84 -8.61
N GLU A 89 1.99 -12.19 -7.33
CA GLU A 89 0.74 -12.69 -6.76
C GLU A 89 -0.30 -11.58 -6.95
N GLU A 90 -1.18 -11.75 -7.94
CA GLU A 90 -2.28 -10.86 -8.25
C GLU A 90 -3.32 -10.91 -7.13
N SER A 91 -3.23 -9.99 -6.17
CA SER A 91 -4.42 -9.56 -5.43
C SER A 91 -5.11 -8.43 -6.20
N SER A 92 -5.70 -8.77 -7.34
CA SER A 92 -6.61 -7.91 -8.10
C SER A 92 -8.02 -8.08 -7.55
N SER A 93 -8.41 -7.23 -6.59
CA SER A 93 -9.82 -6.95 -6.31
C SER A 93 -10.15 -5.57 -6.86
N ILE A 94 -10.39 -5.49 -8.17
CA ILE A 94 -10.95 -4.30 -8.81
C ILE A 94 -12.47 -4.35 -8.58
N PRO A 95 -13.08 -3.39 -7.87
CA PRO A 95 -14.53 -3.31 -7.79
C PRO A 95 -15.08 -2.87 -9.16
N SER A 96 -16.08 -3.57 -9.69
CA SER A 96 -16.79 -3.14 -10.89
C SER A 96 -17.58 -1.86 -10.59
N LEU A 97 -17.22 -0.75 -11.25
CA LEU A 97 -18.01 0.48 -11.24
C LEU A 97 -19.26 0.27 -12.13
N PRO A 98 -20.48 0.57 -11.63
CA PRO A 98 -21.67 0.55 -12.49
C PRO A 98 -21.61 1.74 -13.46
N ASN A 99 -21.54 1.44 -14.76
CA ASN A 99 -21.75 2.44 -15.81
C ASN A 99 -23.23 2.80 -15.86
N THR A 100 -23.62 3.96 -15.32
CA THR A 100 -24.91 4.58 -15.61
C THR A 100 -24.68 5.93 -16.27
N THR A 101 -24.63 5.93 -17.60
CA THR A 101 -24.90 7.13 -18.40
C THR A 101 -26.39 7.11 -18.71
N THR A 102 -27.18 7.91 -17.98
CA THR A 102 -28.57 8.18 -18.35
C THR A 102 -28.57 9.34 -19.34
N LYS A 103 -29.17 9.11 -20.50
CA LYS A 103 -29.38 10.08 -21.57
C LYS A 103 -30.57 10.98 -21.26
#